data_AF-A0A8S2A0Q9-F1
#
_entry.id   AF-A0A8S2A0Q9-F1
#
_cell.length_a   1.000
_cell.length_b   1.000
_cell.length_c   1.000
_cell.angle_alpha   90.00
_cell.angle_beta   90.00
_cell.angle_gamma   90.00
#
_symmetry.space_group_name_H-M   'P 1'
#
loop_
_entity.id
_entity.type
_entity.pdbx_description
1 polymer ?
#
loop_
_entity_poly.entity_id
_entity_poly.type
_entity_poly.pdbx_seq_one_letter_code
_entity_poly.pdbx_strand_id
1 'polypeptide(L)'
;MIFLIGNAFITVDYKEGIAGWSSIIRLNLAKLKMCKTQLRPPGSETLPRGIVASTSDLEMRPLWGAKRDKKPKPNLLAMAAGIKQKESVNKIVKKFPSSEFVVMLFHYDGSVDEWKEFEWSETAIHISVVNQTKWWFAKRFLHPDIVSAYSYIFLWDEDLGVDHFDARRYVSIIKEEGLQISQPALDPNFSEVHHQLTSRDKKSRVHRRTYKVIGRARCNENSTGPPCTGFVEMMAPVFSRAAWRCTWHMIQNDLNHGWGIDFQLGYCAQGDRTKNIGIVDSEYILHMGLPTLGGSAENKTDSGQLNKTKTQHDSASQISSGRSEVKKQTYAELETFKHRWKNAVKNDECWIDRFQT
;
A
#
# COMPACT_ATOMS: atom_id res chain seq x y z
N MET A 1 -35.29 7.20 -31.22
CA MET A 1 -36.41 6.46 -30.59
C MET A 1 -36.50 5.11 -31.30
N ILE A 2 -36.02 4.04 -30.68
CA ILE A 2 -36.05 2.69 -31.26
C ILE A 2 -36.81 1.82 -30.26
N PHE A 3 -37.99 1.36 -30.68
CA PHE A 3 -38.84 0.45 -29.94
C PHE A 3 -38.30 -0.99 -30.08
N LEU A 4 -38.21 -1.69 -28.95
CA LEU A 4 -38.09 -3.15 -28.91
C LEU A 4 -39.35 -3.69 -28.24
N ILE A 5 -40.18 -4.40 -29.02
CA ILE A 5 -41.26 -5.25 -28.51
C ILE A 5 -41.13 -6.61 -29.20
N GLY A 6 -41.18 -7.68 -28.40
CA GLY A 6 -41.35 -9.04 -28.90
C GLY A 6 -41.06 -10.10 -27.83
N ASN A 7 -41.93 -10.23 -26.83
CA ASN A 7 -41.95 -11.38 -25.94
C ASN A 7 -42.55 -12.59 -26.68
N ALA A 8 -41.80 -13.69 -26.77
CA ALA A 8 -42.32 -14.98 -27.21
C ALA A 8 -42.96 -15.70 -26.03
N PHE A 9 -44.27 -15.91 -26.09
CA PHE A 9 -45.00 -16.81 -25.20
C PHE A 9 -44.75 -18.25 -25.66
N ILE A 10 -44.22 -19.10 -24.76
CA ILE A 10 -44.21 -20.55 -24.94
C ILE A 10 -45.39 -21.10 -24.12
N THR A 11 -46.40 -21.61 -24.82
CA THR A 11 -47.42 -22.48 -24.24
C THR A 11 -46.82 -23.86 -24.01
N VAL A 12 -46.95 -24.40 -22.79
CA VAL A 12 -46.61 -25.80 -22.51
C VAL A 12 -47.91 -26.50 -22.14
N ASP A 13 -48.31 -27.42 -23.01
CA ASP A 13 -49.46 -28.30 -22.84
C ASP A 13 -49.14 -29.37 -21.79
N TYR A 14 -50.06 -29.57 -20.84
CA TYR A 14 -49.84 -30.42 -19.67
C TYR A 14 -50.51 -31.77 -19.90
N LYS A 15 -49.72 -32.84 -20.06
CA LYS A 15 -50.15 -34.21 -19.74
C LYS A 15 -48.98 -35.19 -19.60
N GLU A 16 -49.13 -36.06 -18.62
CA GLU A 16 -48.34 -37.25 -18.26
C GLU A 16 -47.11 -37.08 -17.33
N GLY A 17 -47.21 -37.74 -16.17
CA GLY A 17 -46.04 -38.32 -15.50
C GLY A 17 -45.71 -37.85 -14.09
N ILE A 18 -46.54 -38.19 -13.10
CA ILE A 18 -46.30 -37.96 -11.65
C ILE A 18 -45.00 -38.65 -11.14
N ALA A 19 -44.37 -39.54 -11.91
CA ALA A 19 -43.08 -40.16 -11.57
C ALA A 19 -41.84 -39.26 -11.82
N GLY A 20 -41.94 -38.27 -12.72
CA GLY A 20 -40.80 -37.43 -13.13
C GLY A 20 -40.41 -36.36 -12.10
N TRP A 21 -41.37 -35.88 -11.30
CA TRP A 21 -41.13 -34.80 -10.34
C TRP A 21 -40.24 -35.23 -9.17
N SER A 22 -40.36 -36.47 -8.67
CA SER A 22 -39.49 -36.96 -7.58
C SER A 22 -38.01 -37.07 -8.02
N SER A 23 -37.80 -37.47 -9.28
CA SER A 23 -36.49 -37.53 -9.94
C SER A 23 -35.90 -36.14 -10.14
N ILE A 24 -36.68 -35.20 -10.70
CA ILE A 24 -36.27 -33.81 -10.93
C ILE A 24 -35.99 -33.08 -9.61
N ILE A 25 -36.81 -33.30 -8.58
CA ILE A 25 -36.60 -32.74 -7.24
C ILE A 25 -35.32 -33.32 -6.62
N ARG A 26 -35.07 -34.63 -6.72
CA ARG A 26 -33.82 -35.25 -6.24
C ARG A 26 -32.58 -34.76 -7.01
N LEU A 27 -32.66 -34.60 -8.32
CA LEU A 27 -31.59 -34.05 -9.15
C LEU A 27 -31.31 -32.59 -8.78
N ASN A 28 -32.35 -31.79 -8.58
CA ASN A 28 -32.24 -30.39 -8.13
C ASN A 28 -31.66 -30.30 -6.71
N LEU A 29 -32.05 -31.19 -5.81
CA LEU A 29 -31.53 -31.23 -4.44
C LEU A 29 -30.05 -31.67 -4.39
N ALA A 30 -29.65 -32.61 -5.25
CA ALA A 30 -28.26 -33.01 -5.45
C ALA A 30 -27.42 -31.88 -6.08
N LYS A 31 -27.96 -31.16 -7.08
CA LYS A 31 -27.36 -29.94 -7.65
C LYS A 31 -27.20 -28.84 -6.60
N LEU A 32 -28.21 -28.63 -5.76
CA LEU A 32 -28.19 -27.69 -4.63
C LEU A 32 -27.12 -28.06 -3.59
N LYS A 33 -26.95 -29.36 -3.29
CA LYS A 33 -25.89 -29.86 -2.39
C LYS A 33 -24.48 -29.67 -2.98
N MET A 34 -24.28 -29.90 -4.28
CA MET A 34 -23.00 -29.66 -4.96
C MET A 34 -22.66 -28.17 -5.13
N CYS A 35 -23.65 -27.28 -5.05
CA CYS A 35 -23.45 -25.83 -5.13
C CYS A 35 -23.02 -25.18 -3.80
N LYS A 36 -23.16 -25.87 -2.66
CA LYS A 36 -22.87 -25.32 -1.33
C LYS A 36 -21.37 -25.31 -0.95
N THR A 37 -20.51 -26.03 -1.68
CA THR A 37 -19.10 -26.24 -1.30
C THR A 37 -18.08 -25.32 -1.98
N GLN A 38 -18.51 -24.33 -2.77
CA GLN A 38 -17.60 -23.34 -3.35
C GLN A 38 -17.79 -21.99 -2.68
N LEU A 39 -16.74 -21.50 -2.00
CA LEU A 39 -16.68 -20.14 -1.46
C LEU A 39 -16.97 -19.15 -2.60
N ARG A 40 -18.09 -18.44 -2.52
CA ARG A 40 -18.39 -17.29 -3.38
C ARG A 40 -18.01 -16.01 -2.63
N PRO A 41 -17.66 -14.92 -3.35
CA PRO A 41 -17.55 -13.61 -2.72
C PRO A 41 -18.86 -13.27 -1.97
N PRO A 42 -18.79 -12.77 -0.72
CA PRO A 42 -19.99 -12.35 0.01
C PRO A 42 -20.83 -11.36 -0.81
N GLY A 43 -22.15 -11.54 -0.85
CA GLY A 43 -23.06 -10.69 -1.63
C GLY A 43 -23.28 -11.12 -3.08
N SER A 44 -22.63 -12.18 -3.55
CA SER A 44 -22.81 -12.74 -4.90
C SER A 44 -23.71 -13.98 -4.95
N GLU A 45 -24.41 -14.29 -3.86
CA GLU A 45 -25.20 -15.53 -3.70
C GLU A 45 -26.33 -15.63 -4.73
N THR A 46 -26.91 -14.50 -5.12
CA THR A 46 -28.01 -14.40 -6.10
C THR A 46 -27.54 -14.45 -7.55
N LEU A 47 -26.24 -14.34 -7.82
CA LEU A 47 -25.69 -14.29 -9.17
C LEU A 47 -25.33 -15.70 -9.69
N PRO A 48 -25.51 -15.97 -11.00
CA PRO A 48 -24.95 -17.15 -11.65
C PRO A 48 -23.42 -17.15 -11.54
N ARG A 49 -22.82 -18.26 -11.11
CA ARG A 49 -21.35 -18.33 -10.88
C ARG A 49 -20.50 -17.81 -12.05
N GLY A 50 -20.91 -18.10 -13.29
CA GLY A 50 -20.16 -17.73 -14.49
C GLY A 50 -20.05 -16.22 -14.75
N ILE A 51 -20.89 -15.39 -14.12
CA ILE A 51 -20.83 -13.92 -14.27
C ILE A 51 -20.05 -13.24 -13.12
N VAL A 52 -19.74 -13.97 -12.05
CA VAL A 52 -19.12 -13.40 -10.86
C VAL A 52 -17.63 -13.18 -11.12
N ALA A 53 -17.21 -11.92 -11.15
CA ALA A 53 -15.82 -11.52 -11.05
C ALA A 53 -15.48 -11.22 -9.59
N SER A 54 -14.59 -12.02 -8.99
CA SER A 54 -14.20 -11.87 -7.58
C SER A 54 -13.14 -10.80 -7.33
N THR A 55 -12.46 -10.34 -8.37
CA THR A 55 -11.34 -9.39 -8.30
C THR A 55 -11.44 -8.39 -9.45
N SER A 56 -10.78 -7.25 -9.31
CA SER A 56 -10.60 -6.24 -10.35
C SER A 56 -9.10 -5.99 -10.56
N ASP A 57 -8.77 -5.04 -11.44
CA ASP A 57 -7.44 -4.49 -11.64
C ASP A 57 -7.51 -2.96 -11.84
N LEU A 58 -6.36 -2.31 -12.04
CA LEU A 58 -6.26 -0.88 -12.37
C LEU A 58 -6.01 -0.66 -13.88
N GLU A 59 -6.27 -1.64 -14.74
CA GLU A 59 -6.08 -1.48 -16.18
C GLU A 59 -7.16 -0.57 -16.78
N MET A 60 -6.73 0.56 -17.35
CA MET A 60 -7.63 1.44 -18.11
C MET A 60 -8.19 0.71 -19.33
N ARG A 61 -9.52 0.74 -19.49
CA ARG A 61 -10.24 0.17 -20.63
C ARG A 61 -10.64 1.29 -21.60
N PRO A 62 -10.50 1.09 -22.92
CA PRO A 62 -10.93 2.10 -23.87
C PRO A 62 -12.46 2.26 -23.84
N LEU A 63 -12.95 3.48 -24.03
CA LEU A 63 -14.39 3.77 -24.10
C LEU A 63 -15.05 3.14 -25.34
N TRP A 64 -14.30 2.99 -26.43
CA TRP A 64 -14.72 2.33 -27.67
C TRP A 64 -13.52 1.69 -28.39
N GLY A 65 -13.81 0.77 -29.31
CA GLY A 65 -12.80 0.06 -30.08
C GLY A 65 -12.29 -1.20 -29.39
N ALA A 66 -11.46 -1.96 -30.11
CA ALA A 66 -10.93 -3.22 -29.61
C ALA A 66 -9.98 -3.01 -28.43
N LYS A 67 -10.06 -3.90 -27.43
CA LYS A 67 -9.04 -3.98 -26.38
C LYS A 67 -7.71 -4.27 -27.08
N ARG A 68 -6.72 -3.39 -26.90
CA ARG A 68 -5.36 -3.72 -27.32
C ARG A 68 -4.84 -4.82 -26.40
N ASP A 69 -4.35 -5.91 -26.97
CA ASP A 69 -3.69 -6.99 -26.24
C ASP A 69 -2.35 -6.50 -25.67
N LYS A 70 -2.43 -5.70 -24.61
CA LYS A 70 -1.28 -5.31 -23.80
C LYS A 70 -1.12 -6.35 -22.70
N LYS A 71 0.12 -6.80 -22.51
CA LYS A 71 0.46 -7.62 -21.35
C LYS A 71 0.18 -6.80 -20.08
N PRO A 72 -0.52 -7.37 -19.09
CA PRO A 72 -0.74 -6.72 -17.81
C PRO A 72 0.58 -6.32 -17.17
N LYS A 73 0.59 -5.14 -16.55
CA LYS A 73 1.77 -4.67 -15.84
C LYS A 73 1.89 -5.41 -14.49
N PRO A 74 3.04 -6.00 -14.17
CA PRO A 74 3.19 -6.84 -12.98
C PRO A 74 3.24 -6.06 -11.66
N ASN A 75 3.55 -4.76 -11.65
CA ASN A 75 3.79 -4.03 -10.39
C ASN A 75 3.03 -2.70 -10.32
N LEU A 76 2.87 -2.18 -9.11
CA LEU A 76 2.21 -0.90 -8.81
C LEU A 76 3.14 0.00 -8.01
N LEU A 77 3.28 1.25 -8.46
CA LEU A 77 3.80 2.38 -7.67
C LEU A 77 2.63 3.26 -7.26
N ALA A 78 2.39 3.35 -5.96
CA ALA A 78 1.42 4.25 -5.35
C ALA A 78 2.15 5.27 -4.46
N MET A 79 1.87 6.56 -4.64
CA MET A 79 2.59 7.62 -3.94
C MET A 79 1.68 8.72 -3.44
N ALA A 80 1.89 9.16 -2.20
CA ALA A 80 1.36 10.45 -1.76
C ALA A 80 2.20 11.56 -2.38
N ALA A 81 1.54 12.48 -3.08
CA ALA A 81 2.18 13.50 -3.87
C ALA A 81 1.44 14.83 -3.77
N GLY A 82 2.18 15.92 -3.69
CA GLY A 82 1.70 17.28 -3.84
C GLY A 82 2.48 18.04 -4.88
N ILE A 83 1.87 19.08 -5.43
CA ILE A 83 2.40 19.82 -6.57
C ILE A 83 3.74 20.50 -6.26
N LYS A 84 3.97 20.85 -4.99
CA LYS A 84 5.25 21.44 -4.54
C LYS A 84 6.43 20.49 -4.73
N GLN A 85 6.22 19.17 -4.74
CA GLN A 85 7.27 18.16 -4.90
C GLN A 85 7.22 17.43 -6.24
N LYS A 86 6.50 17.99 -7.22
CA LYS A 86 6.29 17.38 -8.54
C LYS A 86 7.59 16.97 -9.25
N GLU A 87 8.67 17.74 -9.09
CA GLU A 87 9.98 17.42 -9.67
C GLU A 87 10.66 16.21 -8.99
N SER A 88 10.51 16.08 -7.67
CA SER A 88 10.97 14.90 -6.93
C SER A 88 10.21 13.66 -7.41
N VAL A 89 8.87 13.75 -7.47
CA VAL A 89 8.01 12.67 -7.97
C VAL A 89 8.34 12.31 -9.41
N ASN A 90 8.61 13.28 -10.29
CA ASN A 90 9.04 13.04 -11.67
C ASN A 90 10.34 12.23 -11.74
N LYS A 91 11.34 12.56 -10.91
CA LYS A 91 12.59 11.78 -10.81
C LYS A 91 12.31 10.35 -10.34
N ILE A 92 11.42 10.18 -9.36
CA ILE A 92 10.99 8.87 -8.87
C ILE A 92 10.33 8.08 -9.99
N VAL A 93 9.25 8.58 -10.60
CA VAL A 93 8.49 7.88 -11.66
C VAL A 93 9.38 7.47 -12.83
N LYS A 94 10.37 8.29 -13.22
CA LYS A 94 11.35 7.94 -14.27
C LYS A 94 12.21 6.71 -13.96
N LYS A 95 12.33 6.30 -12.70
CA LYS A 95 13.00 5.04 -12.29
C LYS A 95 12.11 3.80 -12.45
N PHE A 96 10.82 3.97 -12.73
CA PHE A 96 9.83 2.88 -12.85
C PHE A 96 9.37 2.73 -14.31
N PRO A 97 9.82 1.69 -15.03
CA PRO A 97 9.46 1.51 -16.43
C PRO A 97 7.95 1.35 -16.64
N SER A 98 7.38 2.14 -17.55
CA SER A 98 5.94 2.13 -17.84
C SER A 98 5.43 0.78 -18.39
N SER A 99 6.31 -0.07 -18.92
CA SER A 99 5.97 -1.44 -19.35
C SER A 99 5.77 -2.41 -18.18
N GLU A 100 6.28 -2.07 -16.99
CA GLU A 100 6.27 -2.96 -15.82
C GLU A 100 5.47 -2.41 -14.64
N PHE A 101 5.23 -1.11 -14.61
CA PHE A 101 4.59 -0.43 -13.49
C PHE A 101 3.34 0.35 -13.90
N VAL A 102 2.26 0.14 -13.15
CA VAL A 102 1.18 1.12 -13.02
C VAL A 102 1.65 2.19 -12.04
N VAL A 103 1.40 3.46 -12.36
CA VAL A 103 1.67 4.59 -11.46
C VAL A 103 0.34 5.14 -10.98
N MET A 104 0.22 5.34 -9.67
CA MET A 104 -0.94 5.91 -9.01
C MET A 104 -0.48 7.02 -8.07
N LEU A 105 -1.01 8.21 -8.23
CA LEU A 105 -0.71 9.37 -7.40
C LEU A 105 -1.90 9.71 -6.51
N PHE A 106 -1.62 9.90 -5.24
CA PHE A 106 -2.55 10.35 -4.21
C PHE A 106 -2.31 11.84 -3.96
N HIS A 107 -3.10 12.68 -4.61
CA HIS A 107 -3.01 14.14 -4.52
C HIS A 107 -3.70 14.61 -3.26
N TYR A 108 -2.90 14.95 -2.26
CA TYR A 108 -3.41 15.45 -0.98
C TYR A 108 -3.72 16.96 -1.00
N ASP A 109 -3.38 17.66 -2.08
CA ASP A 109 -3.52 19.12 -2.21
C ASP A 109 -4.55 19.58 -3.26
N GLY A 110 -5.20 18.63 -3.93
CA GLY A 110 -6.23 18.94 -4.94
C GLY A 110 -5.69 19.13 -6.36
N SER A 111 -4.37 19.30 -6.53
CA SER A 111 -3.76 19.70 -7.80
C SER A 111 -3.55 18.50 -8.71
N VAL A 112 -4.22 18.48 -9.87
CA VAL A 112 -4.16 17.35 -10.83
C VAL A 112 -3.74 17.82 -12.21
N ASP A 113 -4.26 18.95 -12.69
CA ASP A 113 -4.02 19.43 -14.04
C ASP A 113 -2.58 19.89 -14.25
N GLU A 114 -1.93 20.42 -13.21
CA GLU A 114 -0.55 20.90 -13.25
C GLU A 114 0.46 19.77 -13.49
N TRP A 115 0.08 18.52 -13.21
CA TRP A 115 0.91 17.34 -13.49
C TRP A 115 0.95 16.97 -14.98
N LYS A 116 0.08 17.55 -15.82
CA LYS A 116 0.02 17.27 -17.26
C LYS A 116 1.27 17.72 -18.02
N GLU A 117 2.15 18.51 -17.39
CA GLU A 117 3.45 18.86 -17.97
C GLU A 117 4.37 17.63 -18.16
N PHE A 118 4.15 16.54 -17.43
CA PHE A 118 4.91 15.31 -17.56
C PHE A 118 4.18 14.29 -18.45
N GLU A 119 4.84 13.81 -19.50
CA GLU A 119 4.25 12.87 -20.47
C GLU A 119 3.69 11.59 -19.81
N TRP A 120 4.33 11.09 -18.76
CA TRP A 120 3.87 9.88 -18.06
C TRP A 120 2.56 10.08 -17.31
N SER A 121 2.19 11.32 -16.99
CA SER A 121 1.01 11.72 -16.21
C SER A 121 -0.29 11.28 -16.89
N GLU A 122 -0.37 11.36 -18.22
CA GLU A 122 -1.54 10.91 -18.99
C GLU A 122 -1.84 9.41 -18.82
N THR A 123 -0.85 8.63 -18.40
CA THR A 123 -0.98 7.17 -18.20
C THR A 123 -1.02 6.76 -16.74
N ALA A 124 -0.86 7.72 -15.82
CA ALA A 124 -0.96 7.51 -14.39
C ALA A 124 -2.41 7.62 -13.91
N ILE A 125 -2.69 7.02 -12.75
CA ILE A 125 -3.99 7.12 -12.09
C ILE A 125 -3.89 8.23 -11.04
N HIS A 126 -4.74 9.25 -11.16
CA HIS A 126 -4.77 10.39 -10.23
C HIS A 126 -5.97 10.24 -9.30
N ILE A 127 -5.72 10.21 -8.00
CA ILE A 127 -6.76 10.21 -6.96
C ILE A 127 -6.54 11.45 -6.11
N SER A 128 -7.51 12.35 -6.10
CA SER A 128 -7.36 13.66 -5.44
C SER A 128 -8.36 13.81 -4.30
N VAL A 129 -7.86 13.92 -3.07
CA VAL A 129 -8.64 14.21 -1.87
C VAL A 129 -7.81 15.08 -0.94
N VAL A 130 -8.26 16.31 -0.73
CA VAL A 130 -7.50 17.32 0.02
C VAL A 130 -7.33 16.91 1.49
N ASN A 131 -6.14 17.17 2.04
CA ASN A 131 -5.75 16.96 3.44
C ASN A 131 -5.83 15.50 3.93
N GLN A 132 -5.64 14.53 3.02
CA GLN A 132 -5.54 13.10 3.38
C GLN A 132 -4.11 12.61 3.25
N THR A 133 -3.72 11.66 4.10
CA THR A 133 -2.35 11.12 4.11
C THR A 133 -2.26 9.83 3.30
N LYS A 134 -1.03 9.38 3.01
CA LYS A 134 -0.72 8.16 2.24
C LYS A 134 -1.53 6.94 2.69
N TRP A 135 -1.62 6.70 4.00
CA TRP A 135 -2.26 5.50 4.54
C TRP A 135 -3.79 5.56 4.49
N TRP A 136 -4.36 6.75 4.58
CA TRP A 136 -5.79 6.97 4.35
C TRP A 136 -6.18 6.60 2.91
N PHE A 137 -5.39 7.05 1.92
CA PHE A 137 -5.60 6.69 0.51
C PHE A 137 -5.40 5.20 0.29
N ALA A 138 -4.30 4.63 0.81
CA ALA A 138 -4.00 3.22 0.65
C ALA A 138 -5.12 2.33 1.20
N LYS A 139 -5.72 2.68 2.35
CA LYS A 139 -6.85 1.95 2.92
C LYS A 139 -8.07 1.92 1.99
N ARG A 140 -8.32 2.99 1.22
CA ARG A 140 -9.54 3.16 0.41
C ARG A 140 -9.38 2.72 -1.04
N PHE A 141 -8.20 2.94 -1.62
CA PHE A 141 -7.99 2.77 -3.07
C PHE A 141 -7.06 1.61 -3.43
N LEU A 142 -6.37 1.01 -2.46
CA LEU A 142 -5.55 -0.19 -2.67
C LEU A 142 -6.19 -1.43 -2.06
N HIS A 143 -7.50 -1.62 -2.29
CA HIS A 143 -8.22 -2.79 -1.78
C HIS A 143 -7.58 -4.10 -2.30
N PRO A 144 -7.40 -5.15 -1.46
CA PRO A 144 -6.67 -6.35 -1.85
C PRO A 144 -7.24 -7.04 -3.09
N ASP A 145 -8.56 -7.04 -3.25
CA ASP A 145 -9.20 -7.67 -4.42
C ASP A 145 -9.07 -6.85 -5.71
N ILE A 146 -8.62 -5.58 -5.63
CA ILE A 146 -8.26 -4.75 -6.79
C ILE A 146 -6.76 -4.92 -7.09
N VAL A 147 -5.90 -4.80 -6.07
CA VAL A 147 -4.44 -4.82 -6.29
C VAL A 147 -3.85 -6.22 -6.34
N SER A 148 -4.68 -7.27 -6.17
CA SER A 148 -4.27 -8.67 -6.33
C SER A 148 -3.79 -9.04 -7.74
N ALA A 149 -4.00 -8.18 -8.73
CA ALA A 149 -3.41 -8.32 -10.06
C ALA A 149 -1.89 -8.07 -10.07
N TYR A 150 -1.35 -7.32 -9.10
CA TYR A 150 0.06 -6.92 -9.04
C TYR A 150 0.87 -7.84 -8.13
N SER A 151 2.11 -8.10 -8.49
CA SER A 151 3.07 -8.92 -7.73
C SER A 151 3.66 -8.14 -6.56
N TYR A 152 4.05 -6.89 -6.80
CA TYR A 152 4.62 -5.99 -5.81
C TYR A 152 3.94 -4.61 -5.85
N ILE A 153 3.75 -4.04 -4.66
CA ILE A 153 3.10 -2.76 -4.41
C ILE A 153 4.08 -1.88 -3.67
N PHE A 154 4.56 -0.83 -4.34
CA PHE A 154 5.42 0.21 -3.79
C PHE A 154 4.51 1.31 -3.23
N LEU A 155 4.60 1.61 -1.95
CA LEU A 155 3.78 2.62 -1.28
C LEU A 155 4.67 3.74 -0.72
N TRP A 156 5.10 4.65 -1.59
CA TRP A 156 6.21 5.57 -1.32
C TRP A 156 5.76 6.99 -0.98
N ASP A 157 6.58 7.69 -0.21
CA ASP A 157 6.52 9.13 -0.01
C ASP A 157 7.21 9.87 -1.18
N GLU A 158 6.92 11.16 -1.32
CA GLU A 158 7.41 12.02 -2.40
C GLU A 158 8.80 12.62 -2.18
N ASP A 159 9.31 12.59 -0.95
CA ASP A 159 10.54 13.26 -0.54
C ASP A 159 11.77 12.34 -0.55
N LEU A 160 11.85 11.50 -1.58
CA LEU A 160 12.88 10.49 -1.77
C LEU A 160 13.83 10.84 -2.94
N GLY A 161 15.13 10.86 -2.66
CA GLY A 161 16.18 10.93 -3.69
C GLY A 161 16.50 9.54 -4.23
N VAL A 162 16.41 9.35 -5.55
CA VAL A 162 16.46 8.02 -6.19
C VAL A 162 17.60 7.84 -7.19
N ASP A 163 18.64 8.67 -7.11
CA ASP A 163 19.73 8.66 -8.09
C ASP A 163 20.40 7.27 -8.17
N HIS A 164 20.51 6.59 -7.03
CA HIS A 164 21.14 5.27 -6.88
C HIS A 164 20.16 4.08 -6.85
N PHE A 165 18.94 4.29 -7.31
CA PHE A 165 17.90 3.27 -7.34
C PHE A 165 17.48 2.92 -8.78
N ASP A 166 17.29 1.63 -9.04
CA ASP A 166 16.68 1.06 -10.24
C ASP A 166 15.57 0.06 -9.86
N ALA A 167 14.33 0.33 -10.31
CA ALA A 167 13.17 -0.48 -9.92
C ALA A 167 13.24 -1.93 -10.44
N ARG A 168 13.84 -2.18 -11.60
CA ARG A 168 13.95 -3.54 -12.15
C ARG A 168 14.92 -4.38 -11.34
N ARG A 169 16.09 -3.81 -11.04
CA ARG A 169 17.10 -4.47 -10.20
C ARG A 169 16.55 -4.75 -8.81
N TYR A 170 15.88 -3.76 -8.21
CA TYR A 170 15.23 -3.92 -6.92
C TYR A 170 14.21 -5.08 -6.92
N VAL A 171 13.31 -5.12 -7.92
CA VAL A 171 12.33 -6.21 -8.07
C VAL A 171 13.01 -7.57 -8.28
N SER A 172 14.13 -7.65 -9.01
CA SER A 172 14.89 -8.89 -9.15
C SER A 172 15.41 -9.39 -7.81
N ILE A 173 16.04 -8.49 -7.04
CA ILE A 173 16.64 -8.84 -5.75
C ILE A 173 15.57 -9.33 -4.77
N ILE A 174 14.46 -8.62 -4.62
CA ILE A 174 13.43 -9.01 -3.64
C ILE A 174 12.75 -10.34 -4.00
N LYS A 175 12.68 -10.68 -5.29
CA LYS A 175 12.21 -11.99 -5.78
C LYS A 175 13.20 -13.09 -5.44
N GLU A 176 14.49 -12.89 -5.76
CA GLU A 176 15.57 -13.84 -5.46
C GLU A 176 15.67 -14.12 -3.95
N GLU A 177 15.52 -13.07 -3.14
CA GLU A 177 15.65 -13.11 -1.68
C GLU A 177 14.37 -13.58 -0.97
N GLY A 178 13.27 -13.79 -1.70
CA GLY A 178 11.98 -14.21 -1.15
C GLY A 178 11.32 -13.19 -0.24
N LEU A 179 11.67 -11.90 -0.33
CA LEU A 179 11.17 -10.87 0.56
C LEU A 179 9.69 -10.59 0.31
N GLN A 180 8.90 -10.63 1.38
CA GLN A 180 7.47 -10.33 1.38
C GLN A 180 7.21 -8.85 1.69
N ILE A 181 8.06 -8.25 2.51
CA ILE A 181 8.03 -6.83 2.83
C ILE A 181 9.46 -6.33 2.76
N SER A 182 9.71 -5.25 2.04
CA SER A 182 11.05 -4.72 1.88
C SER A 182 11.05 -3.22 1.74
N GLN A 183 12.22 -2.60 1.82
CA GLN A 183 12.44 -1.24 1.37
C GLN A 183 13.86 -1.08 0.81
N PRO A 184 14.12 -0.06 -0.02
CA PRO A 184 15.48 0.40 -0.29
C PRO A 184 16.20 0.80 1.00
N ALA A 185 17.52 0.62 1.04
CA ALA A 185 18.32 1.18 2.12
C ALA A 185 18.40 2.70 2.05
N LEU A 186 18.69 3.33 3.18
CA LEU A 186 18.92 4.78 3.29
C LEU A 186 20.40 5.07 3.38
N ASP A 187 20.91 5.98 2.56
CA ASP A 187 22.29 6.44 2.75
C ASP A 187 22.39 7.23 4.07
N PRO A 188 23.13 6.75 5.08
CA PRO A 188 23.16 7.37 6.40
C PRO A 188 23.86 8.73 6.42
N ASN A 189 24.62 9.08 5.38
CA ASN A 189 25.33 10.36 5.32
C ASN A 189 24.46 11.49 4.77
N PHE A 190 23.41 11.15 4.02
CA PHE A 190 22.60 12.13 3.26
C PHE A 190 21.10 12.02 3.55
N SER A 191 20.69 11.07 4.38
CA SER A 191 19.29 10.83 4.73
C SER A 191 18.96 11.21 6.16
N GLU A 192 17.73 11.65 6.39
CA GLU A 192 17.13 11.67 7.72
C GLU A 192 16.80 10.22 8.14
N VAL A 193 17.69 9.59 8.90
CA VAL A 193 17.54 8.19 9.34
C VAL A 193 16.92 8.14 10.75
N HIS A 194 15.68 7.67 10.85
CA HIS A 194 15.00 7.47 12.13
C HIS A 194 15.26 6.09 12.75
N HIS A 195 15.38 5.05 11.91
CA HIS A 195 15.57 3.68 12.36
C HIS A 195 16.90 3.10 11.87
N GLN A 196 17.77 2.71 12.79
CA GLN A 196 19.12 2.24 12.43
C GLN A 196 19.15 0.97 11.56
N LEU A 197 18.08 0.19 11.55
CA LEU A 197 17.94 -0.95 10.62
C LEU A 197 17.79 -0.48 9.17
N THR A 198 17.26 0.72 8.89
CA THR A 198 17.03 1.16 7.50
C THR A 198 18.30 1.75 6.87
N SER A 199 19.36 1.94 7.66
CA SER A 199 20.65 2.44 7.19
C SER A 199 21.35 1.45 6.27
N ARG A 200 21.87 1.94 5.15
CA ARG A 200 22.62 1.16 4.18
C ARG A 200 23.88 0.53 4.76
N ASP A 201 24.01 -0.78 4.56
CA ASP A 201 25.27 -1.51 4.71
C ASP A 201 25.97 -1.62 3.35
N LYS A 202 27.04 -0.87 3.17
CA LYS A 202 27.84 -0.86 1.92
C LYS A 202 28.52 -2.21 1.62
N LYS A 203 28.57 -3.12 2.59
CA LYS A 203 29.20 -4.44 2.45
C LYS A 203 28.20 -5.54 2.09
N SER A 204 26.91 -5.23 2.05
CA SER A 204 25.85 -6.18 1.75
C SER A 204 25.09 -5.84 0.48
N ARG A 205 24.42 -6.85 -0.09
CA ARG A 205 23.38 -6.66 -1.10
C ARG A 205 22.01 -6.42 -0.45
N VAL A 206 21.74 -7.15 0.63
CA VAL A 206 20.51 -7.10 1.43
C VAL A 206 20.86 -7.41 2.88
N HIS A 207 20.29 -6.69 3.82
CA HIS A 207 20.36 -7.05 5.23
C HIS A 207 18.97 -7.07 5.87
N ARG A 208 18.85 -7.82 6.97
CA ARG A 208 17.56 -8.08 7.64
C ARG A 208 17.61 -7.80 9.15
N ARG A 209 18.79 -7.37 9.63
CA ARG A 209 19.08 -7.16 11.05
C ARG A 209 20.11 -6.06 11.22
N THR A 210 20.03 -5.37 12.34
CA THR A 210 21.09 -4.48 12.85
C THR A 210 21.61 -4.99 14.19
N TYR A 211 22.89 -4.71 14.49
CA TYR A 211 23.53 -5.01 15.78
C TYR A 211 23.82 -3.75 16.60
N LYS A 212 23.29 -2.61 16.14
CA LYS A 212 23.44 -1.32 16.81
C LYS A 212 22.56 -1.27 18.07
N VAL A 213 22.92 -0.35 18.97
CA VAL A 213 22.09 -0.02 20.14
C VAL A 213 20.96 0.90 19.69
N ILE A 214 19.71 0.55 20.04
CA ILE A 214 18.50 1.33 19.75
C ILE A 214 17.85 1.70 21.08
N GLY A 215 17.92 2.99 21.44
CA GLY A 215 17.48 3.46 22.75
C GLY A 215 18.28 2.78 23.88
N ARG A 216 17.58 2.05 24.76
CA ARG A 216 18.19 1.27 25.85
C ARG A 216 18.44 -0.21 25.49
N ALA A 217 17.95 -0.67 24.34
CA ALA A 217 18.04 -2.07 23.92
C ALA A 217 19.21 -2.27 22.95
N ARG A 218 19.98 -3.34 23.14
CA ARG A 218 21.05 -3.74 22.22
C ARG A 218 20.55 -4.86 21.33
N CYS A 219 20.52 -4.62 20.03
CA CYS A 219 20.18 -5.67 19.06
C CYS A 219 21.30 -6.71 19.00
N ASN A 220 20.92 -7.98 19.01
CA ASN A 220 21.81 -9.14 19.00
C ASN A 220 21.21 -10.26 18.14
N GLU A 221 21.88 -11.40 18.05
CA GLU A 221 21.42 -12.55 17.27
C GLU A 221 20.06 -13.09 17.77
N ASN A 222 19.82 -13.04 19.08
CA ASN A 222 18.59 -13.50 19.71
C ASN A 222 17.40 -12.56 19.51
N SER A 223 17.60 -11.37 18.92
CA SER A 223 16.48 -10.46 18.70
C SER A 223 15.56 -11.03 17.60
N THR A 224 14.29 -11.22 17.89
CA THR A 224 13.34 -11.86 16.95
C THR A 224 12.38 -10.86 16.31
N GLY A 225 12.53 -9.56 16.57
CA GLY A 225 11.55 -8.57 16.16
C GLY A 225 12.03 -7.13 16.01
N PRO A 226 11.09 -6.24 15.65
CA PRO A 226 11.37 -4.83 15.46
C PRO A 226 11.80 -4.17 16.79
N PRO A 227 12.66 -3.15 16.75
CA PRO A 227 13.26 -2.54 15.56
C PRO A 227 14.55 -3.24 15.07
N CYS A 228 14.94 -4.36 15.67
CA CYS A 228 16.23 -5.01 15.38
C CYS A 228 16.23 -5.86 14.10
N THR A 229 15.11 -6.49 13.77
CA THR A 229 14.88 -7.31 12.58
C THR A 229 13.39 -7.35 12.26
N GLY A 230 12.99 -7.81 11.08
CA GLY A 230 11.57 -7.91 10.75
C GLY A 230 10.86 -6.55 10.65
N PHE A 231 11.58 -5.52 10.22
CA PHE A 231 11.11 -4.13 10.20
C PHE A 231 11.50 -3.43 8.90
N VAL A 232 10.57 -2.63 8.39
CA VAL A 232 10.81 -1.59 7.39
C VAL A 232 10.08 -0.34 7.86
N GLU A 233 10.59 0.82 7.49
CA GLU A 233 10.00 2.11 7.78
C GLU A 233 8.91 2.46 6.76
N MET A 234 7.95 3.26 7.20
CA MET A 234 6.70 3.53 6.48
C MET A 234 6.87 4.38 5.22
N MET A 235 8.02 5.02 5.01
CA MET A 235 8.18 6.01 3.94
C MET A 235 8.38 5.39 2.55
N ALA A 236 9.13 4.29 2.45
CA ALA A 236 9.40 3.62 1.16
C ALA A 236 9.15 2.09 1.17
N PRO A 237 8.09 1.58 1.83
CA PRO A 237 7.82 0.16 1.88
C PRO A 237 7.39 -0.39 0.52
N VAL A 238 7.75 -1.65 0.30
CA VAL A 238 7.35 -2.47 -0.84
C VAL A 238 6.77 -3.76 -0.29
N PHE A 239 5.55 -4.08 -0.71
CA PHE A 239 4.83 -5.25 -0.27
C PHE A 239 4.66 -6.23 -1.42
N SER A 240 4.84 -7.53 -1.15
CA SER A 240 4.26 -8.55 -2.00
C SER A 240 2.73 -8.46 -1.96
N ARG A 241 2.07 -8.99 -2.98
CA ARG A 241 0.62 -9.16 -3.02
C ARG A 241 0.05 -9.79 -1.74
N ALA A 242 0.71 -10.84 -1.26
CA ALA A 242 0.32 -11.60 -0.10
C ALA A 242 0.44 -10.75 1.19
N ALA A 243 1.57 -10.07 1.35
CA ALA A 243 1.81 -9.20 2.49
C ALA A 243 0.84 -8.03 2.50
N TRP A 244 0.61 -7.38 1.35
CA TRP A 244 -0.34 -6.28 1.25
C TRP A 244 -1.75 -6.68 1.63
N ARG A 245 -2.23 -7.87 1.21
CA ARG A 245 -3.56 -8.36 1.62
C ARG A 245 -3.70 -8.40 3.13
N CYS A 246 -2.69 -8.86 3.86
CA CYS A 246 -2.68 -8.84 5.32
C CYS A 246 -2.57 -7.40 5.86
N THR A 247 -1.60 -6.62 5.39
CA THR A 247 -1.35 -5.23 5.86
C THR A 247 -2.59 -4.35 5.69
N TRP A 248 -3.33 -4.49 4.58
CA TRP A 248 -4.54 -3.72 4.34
C TRP A 248 -5.63 -3.93 5.41
N HIS A 249 -5.76 -5.16 5.93
CA HIS A 249 -6.70 -5.46 7.01
C HIS A 249 -6.21 -4.94 8.37
N MET A 250 -4.89 -4.79 8.53
CA MET A 250 -4.29 -4.20 9.73
C MET A 250 -4.52 -2.67 9.78
N ILE A 251 -4.53 -1.99 8.63
CA ILE A 251 -4.82 -0.55 8.58
C ILE A 251 -6.28 -0.32 9.00
N GLN A 252 -6.47 0.45 10.07
CA GLN A 252 -7.78 0.78 10.61
C GLN A 252 -8.42 1.92 9.81
N ASN A 253 -9.75 1.89 9.67
CA ASN A 253 -10.47 2.81 8.78
C ASN A 253 -10.44 4.28 9.23
N ASP A 254 -10.31 4.49 10.53
CA ASP A 254 -10.29 5.79 11.21
C ASP A 254 -8.89 6.33 11.48
N LEU A 255 -7.84 5.58 11.14
CA LEU A 255 -6.47 6.09 11.18
C LEU A 255 -6.17 6.83 9.88
N ASN A 256 -5.51 7.99 10.03
CA ASN A 256 -5.04 8.75 8.89
C ASN A 256 -3.57 8.40 8.62
N HIS A 257 -2.68 8.67 9.57
CA HIS A 257 -1.22 8.67 9.37
C HIS A 257 -0.60 7.27 9.33
N GLY A 258 -1.22 6.30 10.00
CA GLY A 258 -0.75 4.92 10.07
C GLY A 258 0.49 4.68 10.93
N TRP A 259 1.02 5.69 11.62
CA TRP A 259 2.27 5.56 12.39
C TRP A 259 2.18 4.45 13.45
N GLY A 260 3.22 3.61 13.55
CA GLY A 260 3.27 2.42 14.41
C GLY A 260 2.81 1.12 13.75
N ILE A 261 2.17 1.17 12.57
CA ILE A 261 1.82 -0.05 11.81
C ILE A 261 3.08 -0.79 11.36
N ASP A 262 4.16 -0.07 11.02
CA ASP A 262 5.50 -0.60 10.71
C ASP A 262 6.02 -1.61 11.74
N PHE A 263 5.78 -1.37 13.02
CA PHE A 263 6.16 -2.30 14.08
C PHE A 263 5.35 -3.61 14.07
N GLN A 264 4.22 -3.66 13.37
CA GLN A 264 3.37 -4.85 13.25
C GLN A 264 3.41 -5.50 11.86
N LEU A 265 4.03 -4.85 10.86
CA LEU A 265 4.15 -5.41 9.50
C LEU A 265 4.78 -6.81 9.47
N GLY A 266 5.62 -7.14 10.45
CA GLY A 266 6.17 -8.49 10.68
C GLY A 266 5.14 -9.62 10.62
N TYR A 267 3.91 -9.38 11.11
CA TYR A 267 2.82 -10.37 11.07
C TYR A 267 2.31 -10.67 9.66
N CYS A 268 2.56 -9.77 8.70
CA CYS A 268 2.11 -9.89 7.32
C CYS A 268 3.18 -10.43 6.37
N ALA A 269 4.40 -10.68 6.84
CA ALA A 269 5.51 -11.14 5.99
C ALA A 269 5.51 -12.64 5.65
N GLN A 270 4.38 -13.34 5.85
CA GLN A 270 4.19 -14.78 5.64
C GLN A 270 5.38 -15.66 6.08
N GLY A 271 5.31 -16.28 7.25
CA GLY A 271 6.41 -17.09 7.77
C GLY A 271 7.32 -16.29 8.70
N ASP A 272 8.62 -16.55 8.65
CA ASP A 272 9.59 -15.93 9.57
C ASP A 272 9.93 -14.50 9.14
N ARG A 273 9.48 -13.51 9.93
CA ARG A 273 9.73 -12.09 9.68
C ARG A 273 11.21 -11.73 9.67
N THR A 274 12.07 -12.50 10.33
CA THR A 274 13.53 -12.26 10.35
C THR A 274 14.20 -12.62 9.03
N LYS A 275 13.52 -13.40 8.17
CA LYS A 275 13.98 -13.84 6.85
C LYS A 275 13.23 -13.16 5.71
N ASN A 276 11.94 -12.94 5.88
CA ASN A 276 11.07 -12.48 4.80
C ASN A 276 10.87 -10.96 4.77
N ILE A 277 11.46 -10.24 5.73
CA ILE A 277 11.56 -8.78 5.70
C ILE A 277 13.02 -8.38 5.57
N GLY A 278 13.31 -7.44 4.67
CA GLY A 278 14.69 -7.01 4.43
C GLY A 278 14.83 -5.63 3.80
N ILE A 279 16.04 -5.10 3.93
CA ILE A 279 16.48 -3.81 3.40
C ILE A 279 17.44 -4.11 2.24
N VAL A 280 17.19 -3.51 1.07
CA VAL A 280 18.02 -3.73 -0.13
C VAL A 280 19.11 -2.66 -0.19
N ASP A 281 20.34 -3.05 0.08
CA ASP A 281 21.50 -2.15 0.20
C ASP A 281 22.10 -1.72 -1.13
N SER A 282 22.01 -2.59 -2.14
CA SER A 282 22.55 -2.32 -3.48
C SER A 282 21.69 -1.33 -4.26
N GLU A 283 20.41 -1.18 -3.91
CA GLU A 283 19.44 -0.28 -4.53
C GLU A 283 18.91 0.65 -3.44
N TYR A 284 19.61 1.76 -3.22
CA TYR A 284 19.39 2.64 -2.07
C TYR A 284 18.87 4.01 -2.49
N ILE A 285 18.24 4.70 -1.54
CA ILE A 285 17.62 6.00 -1.72
C ILE A 285 18.09 6.98 -0.64
N LEU A 286 17.73 8.26 -0.82
CA LEU A 286 17.93 9.32 0.15
C LEU A 286 16.59 9.76 0.71
N HIS A 287 16.47 9.87 2.03
CA HIS A 287 15.30 10.50 2.66
C HIS A 287 15.60 11.96 2.94
N MET A 288 15.02 12.85 2.13
CA MET A 288 15.28 14.29 2.20
C MET A 288 14.52 14.97 3.36
N GLY A 289 13.47 14.32 3.87
CA GLY A 289 12.61 14.82 4.93
C GLY A 289 11.92 16.13 4.53
N LEU A 290 11.58 16.31 3.25
CA LEU A 290 10.99 17.57 2.81
C LEU A 290 9.61 17.73 3.46
N PRO A 291 9.17 18.93 3.81
CA PRO A 291 7.82 19.10 4.36
C PRO A 291 6.77 18.62 3.37
N THR A 292 6.03 17.58 3.75
CA THR A 292 4.90 17.03 2.99
C THR A 292 3.58 17.64 3.49
N LEU A 293 2.46 17.35 2.82
CA LEU A 293 1.11 17.80 3.21
C LEU A 293 0.97 19.33 3.29
N GLY A 294 1.59 20.05 2.36
CA GLY A 294 1.43 21.50 2.19
C GLY A 294 2.42 22.38 2.97
N GLY A 295 3.30 21.79 3.76
CA GLY A 295 4.35 22.51 4.48
C GLY A 295 5.34 23.25 3.55
N SER A 296 5.74 24.49 3.88
CA SER A 296 6.85 25.18 3.17
C SER A 296 8.21 24.63 3.63
N ALA A 297 9.12 24.41 2.66
CA ALA A 297 10.51 23.95 2.84
C ALA A 297 11.39 24.94 3.63
N GLU A 298 11.03 26.23 3.63
CA GLU A 298 11.74 27.30 4.35
C GLU A 298 11.81 27.09 5.86
N ASN A 299 11.00 26.18 6.42
CA ASN A 299 11.00 25.88 7.86
C ASN A 299 12.12 24.91 8.29
N LYS A 300 12.88 24.31 7.37
CA LYS A 300 13.98 23.38 7.73
C LYS A 300 15.33 24.08 7.91
N THR A 301 15.49 25.34 7.49
CA THR A 301 16.77 26.06 7.56
C THR A 301 17.08 26.71 8.91
N ASP A 302 16.17 26.70 9.89
CA ASP A 302 16.29 27.53 11.10
C ASP A 302 16.69 26.81 12.40
N SER A 303 17.14 25.55 12.35
CA SER A 303 17.72 24.90 13.55
C SER A 303 19.19 25.26 13.79
N GLY A 304 19.74 26.28 13.13
CA GLY A 304 21.16 26.58 13.22
C GLY A 304 21.60 27.98 12.78
N GLN A 305 20.92 29.05 13.20
CA GLN A 305 21.54 30.36 13.49
C GLN A 305 20.48 31.36 13.94
N LEU A 306 20.55 31.80 15.20
CA LEU A 306 19.87 33.02 15.63
C LEU A 306 20.40 34.20 14.81
N ASN A 307 19.55 34.84 14.00
CA ASN A 307 19.59 36.28 13.85
C ASN A 307 18.20 36.85 13.50
N LYS A 308 17.74 37.74 14.37
CA LYS A 308 16.48 38.48 14.28
C LYS A 308 16.52 39.43 13.09
N THR A 309 15.54 39.32 12.20
CA THR A 309 14.93 40.48 11.53
C THR A 309 13.46 40.20 11.30
N LYS A 310 12.62 41.02 11.95
CA LYS A 310 11.17 40.98 11.89
C LYS A 310 10.69 41.49 10.52
N THR A 311 9.91 40.69 9.80
CA THR A 311 8.72 41.16 9.04
C THR A 311 7.88 39.97 8.54
N GLN A 312 6.55 40.09 8.67
CA GLN A 312 5.44 39.17 8.31
C GLN A 312 5.17 38.00 9.29
N HIS A 313 4.26 38.22 10.25
CA HIS A 313 4.11 37.37 11.43
C HIS A 313 2.74 36.68 11.64
N ASP A 314 1.86 36.63 10.62
CA ASP A 314 0.52 36.02 10.79
C ASP A 314 0.36 34.65 10.09
N SER A 315 1.09 34.36 9.01
CA SER A 315 0.98 33.09 8.28
C SER A 315 1.88 31.98 8.86
N ALA A 316 3.07 32.34 9.33
CA ALA A 316 4.05 31.40 9.85
C ALA A 316 3.65 30.79 11.21
N SER A 317 2.97 31.58 12.05
CA SER A 317 2.48 31.13 13.37
C SER A 317 1.37 30.08 13.25
N GLN A 318 0.47 30.24 12.26
CA GLN A 318 -0.61 29.29 11.97
C GLN A 318 -0.11 27.97 11.34
N ILE A 319 0.90 28.01 10.48
CA ILE A 319 1.49 26.79 9.89
C ILE A 319 2.25 25.98 10.96
N SER A 320 2.93 26.66 11.88
CA SER A 320 3.59 26.02 13.03
C SER A 320 2.59 25.37 13.99
N SER A 321 1.45 26.04 14.28
CA SER A 321 0.39 25.46 15.10
C SER A 321 -0.25 24.24 14.44
N GLY A 322 -0.54 24.30 13.13
CA GLY A 322 -1.09 23.17 12.37
C GLY A 322 -0.20 21.92 12.40
N ARG A 323 1.12 22.06 12.19
CA ARG A 323 2.06 20.92 12.26
C ARG A 323 2.14 20.31 13.67
N SER A 324 2.06 21.14 14.70
CA SER A 324 2.01 20.68 16.09
C SER A 324 0.76 19.85 16.36
N GLU A 325 -0.41 20.32 15.90
CA GLU A 325 -1.67 19.58 16.03
C GLU A 325 -1.66 18.26 15.23
N VAL A 326 -1.12 18.26 14.01
CA VAL A 326 -0.91 17.02 13.24
C VAL A 326 -0.04 16.04 14.02
N LYS A 327 1.07 16.50 14.59
CA LYS A 327 1.95 15.66 15.41
C LYS A 327 1.22 15.08 16.62
N LYS A 328 0.44 15.90 17.35
CA LYS A 328 -0.39 15.42 18.48
C LYS A 328 -1.39 14.37 18.05
N GLN A 329 -2.10 14.60 16.93
CA GLN A 329 -3.05 13.66 16.36
C GLN A 329 -2.38 12.34 15.98
N THR A 330 -1.20 12.37 15.35
CA THR A 330 -0.43 11.17 15.02
C THR A 330 -0.05 10.35 16.26
N TYR A 331 0.33 10.99 17.36
CA TYR A 331 0.59 10.27 18.63
C TYR A 331 -0.69 9.68 19.22
N ALA A 332 -1.82 10.39 19.17
CA ALA A 332 -3.11 9.87 19.64
C ALA A 332 -3.57 8.65 18.82
N GLU A 333 -3.40 8.70 17.50
CA GLU A 333 -3.64 7.59 16.57
C GLU A 333 -2.76 6.37 16.89
N LEU A 334 -1.46 6.60 17.13
CA LEU A 334 -0.52 5.55 17.53
C LEU A 334 -0.95 4.84 18.82
N GLU A 335 -1.31 5.61 19.87
CA GLU A 335 -1.73 5.04 21.14
C GLU A 335 -3.06 4.29 21.01
N THR A 336 -3.99 4.81 20.20
CA THR A 336 -5.23 4.11 19.86
C THR A 336 -4.95 2.77 19.18
N PHE A 337 -4.07 2.75 18.19
CA PHE A 337 -3.67 1.51 17.50
C PHE A 337 -3.02 0.50 18.47
N LYS A 338 -2.08 0.94 19.32
CA LYS A 338 -1.46 0.08 20.34
C LYS A 338 -2.48 -0.51 21.30
N HIS A 339 -3.45 0.29 21.75
CA HIS A 339 -4.51 -0.18 22.63
C HIS A 339 -5.40 -1.22 21.95
N ARG A 340 -5.80 -0.97 20.70
CA ARG A 340 -6.58 -1.93 19.90
C ARG A 340 -5.83 -3.24 19.69
N TRP A 341 -4.55 -3.17 19.31
CA TRP A 341 -3.71 -4.35 19.15
C TRP A 341 -3.64 -5.18 20.43
N LYS A 342 -3.31 -4.55 21.57
CA LYS A 342 -3.25 -5.22 22.88
C LYS A 342 -4.58 -5.87 23.27
N ASN A 343 -5.70 -5.17 23.06
CA ASN A 343 -7.03 -5.72 23.36
C ASN A 343 -7.41 -6.87 22.44
N ALA A 344 -7.10 -6.78 21.14
CA ALA A 344 -7.36 -7.84 20.18
C ALA A 344 -6.58 -9.10 20.55
N VAL A 345 -5.28 -8.97 20.86
CA VAL A 345 -4.44 -10.08 21.34
C VAL A 345 -5.00 -10.70 22.62
N LYS A 346 -5.45 -9.87 23.58
CA LYS A 346 -6.00 -10.36 24.86
C LYS A 346 -7.33 -11.11 24.70
N ASN A 347 -8.18 -10.66 23.78
CA ASN A 347 -9.57 -11.12 23.67
C ASN A 347 -9.78 -12.18 22.59
N ASP A 348 -8.81 -12.43 21.72
CA ASP A 348 -8.89 -13.44 20.67
C ASP A 348 -8.29 -14.77 21.15
N GLU A 349 -9.13 -15.60 21.79
CA GLU A 349 -8.74 -16.92 22.31
C GLU A 349 -8.27 -17.88 21.21
N CYS A 350 -8.63 -17.63 19.95
CA CYS A 350 -8.26 -18.46 18.80
C CYS A 350 -6.96 -17.99 18.13
N TRP A 351 -6.43 -16.83 18.50
CA TRP A 351 -5.23 -16.26 17.91
C TRP A 351 -3.98 -16.68 18.67
N ILE A 352 -3.00 -17.18 17.92
CA ILE A 352 -1.69 -17.58 18.45
C ILE A 352 -0.66 -16.59 17.96
N ASP A 353 0.02 -15.92 18.88
CA ASP A 353 1.17 -15.09 18.56
C ASP A 353 2.31 -15.98 18.07
N ARG A 354 2.64 -15.87 16.78
CA ARG A 354 3.72 -16.64 16.15
C ARG A 354 5.12 -16.16 16.54
N PHE A 355 5.22 -15.05 17.27
CA PHE A 355 6.49 -14.45 17.68
C PHE A 355 6.65 -14.34 19.20
N GLN A 356 5.68 -14.82 19.99
CA GLN A 356 5.93 -15.13 21.40
C GLN A 356 6.75 -16.42 21.47
N THR A 357 7.97 -16.28 21.94
CA THR A 357 8.82 -17.38 22.42
C THR A 357 8.72 -17.51 23.92
#